data_AF-A0A1M6RLL4-F1
#
_entry.id   AF-A0A1M6RLL4-F1
#
_cell.length_a   1.000
_cell.length_b   1.000
_cell.length_c   1.000
_cell.angle_alpha   90.00
_cell.angle_beta   90.00
_cell.angle_gamma   90.00
#
_symmetry.space_group_name_H-M   'P 1'
#
loop_
_entity.id
_entity.type
_entity.pdbx_description
1 polymer ?
#
loop_
_entity_poly.entity_id
_entity_poly.type
_entity_poly.pdbx_seq_one_letter_code
_entity_poly.pdbx_strand_id
1 'polypeptide(L)'
;MSISTLFTIAIVAILLRIFWLKIKDANMKGEGFKRLAPKDQLAVLKECLLNNPTNGNLQNLKNFCTKMGTDLDTESYRPFMQKQLELTRKKDALAEDNELFGAEAAWMDRIRPLEFEEAQSARQEGRHEDFILRTLEGIARLYSDEAILKELDELETDYPKAHELAQGYRDLMELRDTSGADDDSLAKLRNAKAAWEGNLLQIDLGDSSAPKQDDAP
;
A
#
# COMPACT_ATOMS: atom_id res chain seq x y z
N MET A 1 -11.05 -30.20 -14.41
CA MET A 1 -11.39 -28.86 -14.96
C MET A 1 -10.63 -28.67 -16.27
N SER A 2 -11.29 -28.24 -17.34
CA SER A 2 -10.61 -28.00 -18.63
C SER A 2 -9.97 -26.61 -18.67
N ILE A 3 -8.95 -26.44 -19.51
CA ILE A 3 -8.24 -25.16 -19.72
C ILE A 3 -9.21 -24.02 -20.09
N SER A 4 -10.27 -24.31 -20.84
CA SER A 4 -11.33 -23.33 -21.15
C SER A 4 -12.10 -22.86 -19.93
N THR A 5 -12.35 -23.73 -18.94
CA THR A 5 -12.98 -23.33 -17.66
C THR A 5 -12.08 -22.39 -16.85
N LEU A 6 -10.77 -22.66 -16.79
CA LEU A 6 -9.79 -21.82 -16.10
C LEU A 6 -9.66 -20.44 -16.76
N PHE A 7 -9.61 -20.39 -18.09
CA PHE A 7 -9.58 -19.15 -18.86
C PHE A 7 -10.85 -18.31 -18.68
N THR A 8 -12.01 -18.98 -18.61
CA THR A 8 -13.29 -18.30 -18.37
C THR A 8 -13.38 -17.77 -16.95
N ILE A 9 -12.87 -18.48 -15.94
CA ILE A 9 -12.81 -18.01 -14.55
C ILE A 9 -11.86 -16.81 -14.42
N ALA A 10 -10.70 -16.84 -15.08
CA ALA A 10 -9.74 -15.73 -15.08
C ALA A 10 -10.32 -14.48 -15.75
N ILE A 11 -10.95 -14.63 -16.93
CA ILE A 11 -11.62 -13.52 -17.62
C ILE A 11 -12.80 -13.00 -16.78
N VAL A 12 -13.61 -13.88 -16.17
CA VAL A 12 -14.71 -13.46 -15.30
C VAL A 12 -14.19 -12.75 -14.04
N ALA A 13 -13.06 -13.16 -13.46
CA ALA A 13 -12.45 -12.47 -12.32
C ALA A 13 -11.86 -11.10 -12.69
N ILE A 14 -11.24 -10.98 -13.87
CA ILE A 14 -10.76 -9.71 -14.41
C ILE A 14 -11.93 -8.79 -14.74
N LEU A 15 -12.98 -9.30 -15.38
CA LEU A 15 -14.21 -8.55 -15.66
C LEU A 15 -14.95 -8.17 -14.39
N LEU A 16 -14.98 -9.03 -13.36
CA LEU A 16 -15.52 -8.71 -12.04
C LEU A 16 -14.70 -7.63 -11.35
N ARG A 17 -13.36 -7.67 -11.42
CA ARG A 17 -12.49 -6.60 -10.90
C ARG A 17 -12.72 -5.28 -11.64
N ILE A 18 -12.83 -5.30 -12.97
CA ILE A 18 -13.13 -4.11 -13.79
C ILE A 18 -14.57 -3.60 -13.51
N PHE A 19 -15.54 -4.49 -13.31
CA PHE A 19 -16.92 -4.15 -12.96
C PHE A 19 -17.02 -3.58 -11.53
N TRP A 20 -16.27 -4.13 -10.57
CA TRP A 20 -16.13 -3.58 -9.22
C TRP A 20 -15.44 -2.21 -9.23
N LEU A 21 -14.41 -2.03 -10.06
CA LEU A 21 -13.73 -0.76 -10.25
C LEU A 21 -14.63 0.28 -10.94
N LYS A 22 -15.48 -0.11 -11.90
CA LYS A 22 -16.50 0.77 -12.49
C LYS A 22 -17.62 1.13 -11.50
N ILE A 23 -18.00 0.22 -10.61
CA ILE A 23 -18.87 0.52 -9.47
C ILE A 23 -18.16 1.48 -8.48
N LYS A 24 -16.85 1.33 -8.25
CA LYS A 24 -16.02 2.18 -7.39
C LYS A 24 -15.86 3.61 -7.97
N ASP A 25 -15.66 3.76 -9.28
CA ASP A 25 -15.68 5.05 -10.00
C ASP A 25 -17.06 5.74 -9.92
N ALA A 26 -18.16 4.97 -9.87
CA ALA A 26 -19.50 5.52 -9.63
C ALA A 26 -19.80 5.84 -8.14
N ASN A 27 -19.07 5.23 -7.20
CA ASN A 27 -19.38 5.25 -5.76
C ASN A 27 -18.58 6.24 -4.91
N MET A 28 -17.74 7.09 -5.49
CA MET A 28 -17.10 8.19 -4.73
C MET A 28 -18.12 9.22 -4.20
N LYS A 29 -19.38 9.12 -4.64
CA LYS A 29 -20.55 9.85 -4.11
C LYS A 29 -21.51 8.97 -3.27
N GLY A 30 -21.28 7.65 -3.23
CA GLY A 30 -22.13 6.68 -2.54
C GLY A 30 -21.96 6.75 -1.03
N GLU A 31 -23.03 6.43 -0.29
CA GLU A 31 -23.00 6.48 1.19
C GLU A 31 -21.97 5.53 1.81
N GLY A 32 -21.63 4.43 1.13
CA GLY A 32 -20.64 3.46 1.61
C GLY A 32 -19.24 4.08 1.81
N PHE A 33 -18.76 4.86 0.84
CA PHE A 33 -17.45 5.53 0.94
C PHE A 33 -17.44 6.57 2.06
N LYS A 34 -18.53 7.36 2.20
CA LYS A 34 -18.64 8.40 3.23
C LYS A 34 -18.67 7.84 4.66
N ARG A 35 -19.02 6.57 4.84
CA ARG A 35 -19.06 5.89 6.14
C ARG A 35 -17.70 5.29 6.54
N LEU A 36 -16.75 5.19 5.61
CA LEU A 36 -15.40 4.70 5.92
C LEU A 36 -14.68 5.68 6.85
N ALA A 37 -13.76 5.15 7.66
CA ALA A 37 -12.85 5.99 8.43
C ALA A 37 -11.97 6.83 7.47
N PRO A 38 -11.52 8.03 7.87
CA PRO A 38 -10.69 8.88 7.02
C PRO A 38 -9.45 8.18 6.44
N LYS A 39 -8.79 7.32 7.22
CA LYS A 39 -7.62 6.55 6.76
C LYS A 39 -7.94 5.58 5.62
N ASP A 40 -9.08 4.91 5.69
CA ASP A 40 -9.56 4.02 4.64
C ASP A 40 -10.02 4.81 3.41
N GLN A 41 -10.65 5.97 3.60
CA GLN A 41 -11.00 6.87 2.49
C GLN A 41 -9.74 7.30 1.73
N LEU A 42 -8.69 7.71 2.45
CA LEU A 42 -7.41 8.10 1.85
C LEU A 42 -6.79 6.95 1.05
N ALA A 43 -6.70 5.76 1.63
CA ALA A 43 -6.15 4.59 0.95
C ALA A 43 -6.92 4.28 -0.35
N VAL A 44 -8.25 4.28 -0.29
CA VAL A 44 -9.12 4.08 -1.46
C VAL A 44 -8.87 5.13 -2.54
N LEU A 45 -8.69 6.40 -2.15
CA LEU A 45 -8.44 7.49 -3.09
C LEU A 45 -7.08 7.37 -3.78
N LYS A 46 -6.02 7.03 -3.03
CA LYS A 46 -4.68 6.74 -3.57
C LYS A 46 -4.75 5.58 -4.56
N GLU A 47 -5.41 4.49 -4.21
CA GLU A 47 -5.59 3.33 -5.11
C GLU A 47 -6.37 3.70 -6.38
N CYS A 48 -7.45 4.48 -6.27
CA CYS A 48 -8.23 4.88 -7.45
C CYS A 48 -7.38 5.70 -8.43
N LEU A 49 -6.53 6.59 -7.91
CA LEU A 49 -5.63 7.41 -8.72
C LEU A 49 -4.56 6.56 -9.40
N LEU A 50 -3.86 5.69 -8.67
CA LEU A 50 -2.83 4.80 -9.23
C LEU A 50 -3.39 3.83 -10.29
N ASN A 51 -4.60 3.29 -10.07
CA ASN A 51 -5.19 2.35 -11.02
C ASN A 51 -5.80 3.05 -12.25
N ASN A 52 -6.33 4.26 -12.07
CA ASN A 52 -7.00 5.02 -13.13
C ASN A 52 -6.71 6.52 -12.98
N PRO A 53 -5.58 7.00 -13.51
CA PRO A 53 -5.10 8.35 -13.26
C PRO A 53 -5.81 9.37 -14.14
N THR A 54 -7.02 9.70 -13.71
CA THR A 54 -7.88 10.71 -14.33
C THR A 54 -7.87 12.00 -13.52
N ASN A 55 -8.19 13.11 -14.18
CA ASN A 55 -8.40 14.40 -13.48
C ASN A 55 -9.48 14.29 -12.39
N GLY A 56 -10.49 13.42 -12.59
CA GLY A 56 -11.52 13.16 -11.60
C GLY A 56 -10.96 12.55 -10.33
N ASN A 57 -10.18 11.46 -10.45
CA ASN A 57 -9.57 10.80 -9.30
C ASN A 57 -8.56 11.69 -8.58
N LEU A 58 -7.77 12.46 -9.34
CA LEU A 58 -6.84 13.44 -8.79
C LEU A 58 -7.57 14.54 -7.99
N GLN A 59 -8.66 15.09 -8.55
CA GLN A 59 -9.44 16.11 -7.86
C GLN A 59 -10.17 15.55 -6.64
N ASN A 60 -10.60 14.29 -6.67
CA ASN A 60 -11.22 13.65 -5.51
C ASN A 60 -10.22 13.51 -4.35
N LEU A 61 -8.99 13.09 -4.64
CA LEU A 61 -7.90 13.04 -3.66
C LEU A 61 -7.58 14.44 -3.12
N LYS A 62 -7.45 15.44 -3.99
CA LYS A 62 -7.25 16.85 -3.58
C LYS A 62 -8.35 17.32 -2.64
N ASN A 63 -9.61 17.11 -3.02
CA ASN A 63 -10.77 17.52 -2.22
C ASN A 63 -10.78 16.86 -0.84
N PHE A 64 -10.33 15.61 -0.73
CA PHE A 64 -10.17 14.93 0.55
C PHE A 64 -9.05 15.57 1.37
N CYS A 65 -7.85 15.75 0.80
CA CYS A 65 -6.71 16.38 1.47
C CYS A 65 -7.07 17.78 1.98
N THR A 66 -7.74 18.60 1.17
CA THR A 66 -8.18 19.95 1.57
C THR A 66 -9.14 19.91 2.77
N LYS A 67 -10.05 18.92 2.84
CA LYS A 67 -10.93 18.74 4.00
C LYS A 67 -10.18 18.33 5.26
N MET A 68 -9.09 17.59 5.10
CA MET A 68 -8.18 17.20 6.18
C MET A 68 -7.19 18.32 6.56
N GLY A 69 -7.25 19.47 5.88
CA GLY A 69 -6.38 20.62 6.17
C GLY A 69 -5.05 20.62 5.42
N THR A 70 -4.85 19.73 4.46
CA THR A 70 -3.63 19.65 3.64
C THR A 70 -3.91 20.16 2.23
N ASP A 71 -3.08 21.07 1.72
CA ASP A 71 -3.12 21.42 0.31
C ASP A 71 -2.30 20.43 -0.52
N LEU A 72 -2.91 19.90 -1.58
CA LEU A 72 -2.28 18.94 -2.47
C LEU A 72 -2.00 19.60 -3.82
N ASP A 73 -0.72 19.69 -4.17
CA ASP A 73 -0.28 20.19 -5.46
C ASP A 73 -0.56 19.16 -6.57
N THR A 74 -1.73 19.28 -7.16
CA THR A 74 -2.17 18.46 -8.28
C THR A 74 -1.43 18.75 -9.59
N GLU A 75 -0.82 19.94 -9.74
CA GLU A 75 -0.10 20.27 -10.97
C GLU A 75 1.19 19.46 -11.09
N SER A 76 1.84 19.16 -9.97
CA SER A 76 3.01 18.25 -9.95
C SER A 76 2.70 16.81 -10.39
N TYR A 77 1.44 16.37 -10.33
CA TYR A 77 1.03 15.02 -10.75
C TYR A 77 0.65 14.92 -12.23
N ARG A 78 0.21 16.02 -12.85
CA ARG A 78 -0.23 16.03 -14.26
C ARG A 78 0.81 15.48 -15.26
N PRO A 79 2.13 15.71 -15.09
CA PRO A 79 3.12 15.12 -15.98
C PRO A 79 3.06 13.58 -16.05
N PHE A 80 2.72 12.90 -14.95
CA PHE A 80 2.58 11.44 -14.94
C PHE A 80 1.39 10.99 -15.79
N MET A 81 0.25 11.68 -15.66
CA MET A 81 -0.93 11.41 -16.49
C MET A 81 -0.65 11.60 -17.99
N GLN A 82 0.13 12.63 -18.34
CA GLN A 82 0.55 12.87 -19.72
C GLN A 82 1.48 11.76 -20.20
N LYS A 83 2.47 11.38 -19.38
CA LYS A 83 3.40 10.31 -19.69
C LYS A 83 2.68 8.98 -19.95
N GLN A 84 1.67 8.64 -19.15
CA GLN A 84 0.89 7.42 -19.36
C GLN A 84 0.11 7.41 -20.69
N LEU A 85 -0.46 8.56 -21.07
CA LEU A 85 -1.11 8.72 -22.38
C LEU A 85 -0.11 8.56 -23.54
N GLU A 86 1.16 8.90 -23.34
CA GLU A 86 2.21 8.65 -24.33
C GLU A 86 2.61 7.17 -24.38
N LEU A 87 2.81 6.53 -23.22
CA LEU A 87 3.25 5.13 -23.14
C LEU A 87 2.19 4.16 -23.68
N THR A 88 0.89 4.44 -23.47
CA THR A 88 -0.21 3.65 -24.06
C THR A 88 -0.21 3.59 -25.59
N ARG A 89 0.50 4.50 -26.26
CA ARG A 89 0.65 4.53 -27.73
C ARG A 89 1.91 3.82 -28.23
N LYS A 90 2.83 3.45 -27.34
CA LYS A 90 4.05 2.71 -27.66
C LYS A 90 3.79 1.21 -27.63
N LYS A 91 4.50 0.46 -28.48
CA LYS A 91 4.38 -1.00 -28.55
C LYS A 91 5.19 -1.75 -27.49
N ASP A 92 6.35 -1.21 -27.10
CA ASP A 92 7.26 -1.79 -26.11
C ASP A 92 7.70 -0.69 -25.14
N ALA A 93 6.95 -0.52 -24.06
CA ALA A 93 7.15 0.54 -23.06
C ALA A 93 7.28 0.01 -21.62
N LEU A 94 7.50 -1.30 -21.45
CA LEU A 94 7.44 -1.95 -20.13
C LEU A 94 8.42 -1.35 -19.12
N ALA A 95 9.64 -1.02 -19.56
CA ALA A 95 10.63 -0.38 -18.69
C ALA A 95 10.20 1.03 -18.28
N GLU A 96 9.74 1.84 -19.22
CA GLU A 96 9.24 3.19 -18.91
C GLU A 96 7.94 3.18 -18.10
N ASP A 97 7.09 2.16 -18.27
CA ASP A 97 5.88 1.96 -17.45
C ASP A 97 6.27 1.64 -16.00
N ASN A 98 7.29 0.80 -15.78
CA ASN A 98 7.80 0.51 -14.44
C ASN A 98 8.43 1.76 -13.79
N GLU A 99 9.21 2.54 -14.53
CA GLU A 99 9.76 3.81 -14.05
C GLU A 99 8.66 4.82 -13.69
N LEU A 100 7.63 4.93 -14.55
CA LEU A 100 6.47 5.79 -14.31
C LEU A 100 5.74 5.36 -13.03
N PHE A 101 5.45 4.06 -12.89
CA PHE A 101 4.78 3.53 -11.70
C PHE A 101 5.58 3.81 -10.42
N GLY A 102 6.91 3.64 -10.45
CA GLY A 102 7.78 3.97 -9.32
C GLY A 102 7.71 5.45 -8.93
N ALA A 103 7.73 6.34 -9.92
CA ALA A 103 7.61 7.78 -9.67
C ALA A 103 6.22 8.17 -9.14
N GLU A 104 5.15 7.55 -9.64
CA GLU A 104 3.78 7.76 -9.14
C GLU A 104 3.63 7.24 -7.70
N ALA A 105 4.17 6.06 -7.38
CA ALA A 105 4.18 5.51 -6.04
C ALA A 105 4.90 6.43 -5.05
N ALA A 106 6.07 6.95 -5.42
CA ALA A 106 6.82 7.91 -4.60
C ALA A 106 6.04 9.23 -4.42
N TRP A 107 5.33 9.70 -5.45
CA TRP A 107 4.47 10.87 -5.32
C TRP A 107 3.30 10.60 -4.37
N MET A 108 2.67 9.43 -4.47
CA MET A 108 1.58 9.03 -3.57
C MET A 108 2.00 9.02 -2.11
N ASP A 109 3.22 8.57 -1.82
CA ASP A 109 3.72 8.48 -0.44
C ASP A 109 4.12 9.83 0.18
N ARG A 110 4.15 10.91 -0.61
CA ARG A 110 4.16 12.28 -0.06
C ARG A 110 2.88 12.59 0.71
N ILE A 111 1.79 11.90 0.38
CA ILE A 111 0.54 11.93 1.12
C ILE A 111 0.63 10.80 2.15
N ARG A 112 1.19 11.16 3.32
CA ARG A 112 1.49 10.20 4.38
C ARG A 112 0.19 9.53 4.87
N PRO A 113 0.18 8.20 5.07
CA PRO A 113 -0.93 7.50 5.73
C PRO A 113 -1.24 8.11 7.11
N LEU A 114 -2.53 8.21 7.44
CA LEU A 114 -2.98 8.83 8.69
C LEU A 114 -2.61 7.98 9.92
N GLU A 115 -2.38 6.69 9.71
CA GLU A 115 -1.90 5.76 10.73
C GLU A 115 -0.58 6.22 11.36
N PHE A 116 0.29 6.93 10.62
CA PHE A 116 1.53 7.47 11.19
C PHE A 116 1.28 8.62 12.18
N GLU A 117 0.22 9.42 11.99
CA GLU A 117 -0.18 10.44 12.98
C GLU A 117 -0.74 9.76 14.24
N GLU A 118 -1.59 8.73 14.05
CA GLU A 118 -2.11 7.90 15.15
C GLU A 118 -0.96 7.26 15.96
N ALA A 119 0.08 6.78 15.27
CA ALA A 119 1.28 6.22 15.88
C ALA A 119 2.04 7.27 16.72
N GLN A 120 2.26 8.47 16.17
CA GLN A 120 2.94 9.53 16.91
C GLN A 120 2.18 9.95 18.18
N SER A 121 0.85 10.05 18.12
CA SER A 121 0.03 10.29 19.31
C SER A 121 0.18 9.17 20.34
N ALA A 122 0.12 7.90 19.92
CA ALA A 122 0.33 6.76 20.82
C ALA A 122 1.72 6.80 21.48
N ARG A 123 2.77 7.17 20.74
CA ARG A 123 4.13 7.33 21.28
C ARG A 123 4.21 8.42 22.35
N GLN A 124 3.58 9.57 22.11
CA GLN A 124 3.55 10.69 23.07
C GLN A 124 2.78 10.35 24.35
N GLU A 125 1.78 9.49 24.24
CA GLU A 125 0.97 8.97 25.36
C GLU A 125 1.61 7.77 26.07
N GLY A 126 2.78 7.30 25.61
CA GLY A 126 3.47 6.13 26.18
C GLY A 126 2.83 4.79 25.86
N ARG A 127 1.92 4.73 24.88
CA ARG A 127 1.26 3.49 24.42
C ARG A 127 2.13 2.80 23.36
N HIS A 128 3.16 2.10 23.82
CA HIS A 128 4.20 1.50 22.95
C HIS A 128 3.65 0.49 21.93
N GLU A 129 2.78 -0.42 22.37
CA GLU A 129 2.18 -1.44 21.49
C GLU A 129 1.33 -0.81 20.38
N ASP A 130 0.53 0.21 20.74
CA ASP A 130 -0.28 0.96 19.77
C ASP A 130 0.59 1.75 18.80
N PHE A 131 1.71 2.32 19.25
CA PHE A 131 2.68 2.97 18.38
C PHE A 131 3.21 1.98 17.32
N ILE A 132 3.64 0.79 17.74
CA ILE A 132 4.12 -0.25 16.81
C ILE A 132 3.01 -0.65 15.84
N LEU A 133 1.82 -0.99 16.34
CA LEU A 133 0.69 -1.42 15.52
C LEU A 133 0.35 -0.38 14.45
N ARG A 134 0.18 0.89 14.85
CA ARG A 134 -0.20 1.97 13.93
C ARG A 134 0.91 2.28 12.93
N THR A 135 2.18 2.15 13.34
CA THR A 135 3.31 2.31 12.41
C THR A 135 3.30 1.20 11.35
N LEU A 136 3.09 -0.06 11.75
CA LEU A 136 2.99 -1.19 10.82
C LEU A 136 1.78 -1.08 9.89
N GLU A 137 0.62 -0.65 10.40
CA GLU A 137 -0.55 -0.33 9.56
C GLU A 137 -0.22 0.77 8.55
N GLY A 138 0.50 1.82 8.96
CA GLY A 138 0.96 2.90 8.09
C GLY A 138 1.90 2.41 6.99
N ILE A 139 2.87 1.56 7.34
CA ILE A 139 3.81 0.95 6.39
C ILE A 139 3.06 0.12 5.33
N ALA A 140 2.02 -0.62 5.74
CA ALA A 140 1.19 -1.39 4.81
C ALA A 140 0.40 -0.52 3.79
N ARG A 141 0.30 0.79 4.02
CA ARG A 141 -0.40 1.76 3.15
C ARG A 141 0.54 2.57 2.26
N LEU A 142 1.85 2.32 2.34
CA LEU A 142 2.85 2.90 1.45
C LEU A 142 2.92 2.12 0.13
N TYR A 143 3.43 2.78 -0.91
CA TYR A 143 3.49 2.23 -2.27
C TYR A 143 4.91 2.11 -2.80
N SER A 144 5.82 2.96 -2.34
CA SER A 144 7.20 2.99 -2.80
C SER A 144 8.11 2.12 -1.94
N ASP A 145 8.96 1.34 -2.61
CA ASP A 145 9.94 0.47 -1.95
C ASP A 145 10.84 1.26 -0.97
N GLU A 146 11.27 2.46 -1.38
CA GLU A 146 12.12 3.33 -0.57
C GLU A 146 11.42 3.76 0.72
N ALA A 147 10.15 4.18 0.65
CA ALA A 147 9.43 4.62 1.84
C ALA A 147 9.15 3.46 2.80
N ILE A 148 8.79 2.29 2.28
CA ILE A 148 8.55 1.07 3.08
C ILE A 148 9.82 0.68 3.82
N LEU A 149 10.95 0.56 3.11
CA LEU A 149 12.22 0.18 3.72
C LEU A 149 12.70 1.21 4.75
N LYS A 150 12.54 2.50 4.45
CA LYS A 150 12.92 3.57 5.37
C LYS A 150 12.13 3.52 6.67
N GLU A 151 10.80 3.40 6.60
CA GLU A 151 9.97 3.37 7.82
C GLU A 151 10.18 2.08 8.63
N LEU A 152 10.50 0.96 7.98
CA LEU A 152 10.91 -0.26 8.69
C LEU A 152 12.27 -0.11 9.40
N ASP A 153 13.24 0.54 8.76
CA ASP A 153 14.56 0.83 9.34
C ASP A 153 14.43 1.77 10.55
N GLU A 154 13.61 2.82 10.44
CA GLU A 154 13.31 3.73 11.55
C GLU A 154 12.60 3.03 12.71
N LEU A 155 11.73 2.05 12.42
CA LEU A 155 11.00 1.28 13.43
C LEU A 155 11.87 0.23 14.14
N GLU A 156 12.99 -0.21 13.56
CA GLU A 156 13.85 -1.27 14.11
C GLU A 156 14.27 -1.04 15.57
N THR A 157 14.55 0.22 15.93
CA THR A 157 14.96 0.60 17.29
C THR A 157 13.86 0.30 18.32
N ASP A 158 12.60 0.52 17.95
CA ASP A 158 11.45 0.36 18.84
C ASP A 158 10.80 -1.05 18.70
N TYR A 159 11.04 -1.74 17.59
CA TYR A 159 10.53 -3.08 17.26
C TYR A 159 11.54 -3.87 16.41
N PRO A 160 12.42 -4.70 17.03
CA PRO A 160 13.49 -5.40 16.31
C PRO A 160 13.04 -6.31 15.16
N LYS A 161 11.81 -6.85 15.19
CA LYS A 161 11.23 -7.63 14.09
C LYS A 161 11.13 -6.81 12.79
N ALA A 162 11.14 -5.48 12.86
CA ALA A 162 11.17 -4.62 11.67
C ALA A 162 12.40 -4.90 10.78
N HIS A 163 13.52 -5.36 11.35
CA HIS A 163 14.68 -5.81 10.58
C HIS A 163 14.36 -7.01 9.69
N GLU A 164 13.69 -8.03 10.25
CA GLU A 164 13.25 -9.22 9.51
C GLU A 164 12.21 -8.86 8.44
N LEU A 165 11.31 -7.94 8.77
CA LEU A 165 10.31 -7.44 7.83
C LEU A 165 10.96 -6.68 6.67
N ALA A 166 11.98 -5.87 6.94
CA ALA A 166 12.76 -5.17 5.92
C ALA A 166 13.50 -6.16 5.02
N GLN A 167 14.12 -7.20 5.60
CA GLN A 167 14.78 -8.23 4.81
C GLN A 167 13.79 -9.00 3.94
N GLY A 168 12.65 -9.43 4.50
CA GLY A 168 11.59 -10.07 3.73
C GLY A 168 11.05 -9.21 2.59
N TYR A 169 11.00 -7.88 2.77
CA TYR A 169 10.62 -6.96 1.70
C TYR A 169 11.68 -6.89 0.59
N ARG A 170 12.98 -6.88 0.93
CA ARG A 170 14.07 -6.93 -0.06
C ARG A 170 14.01 -8.22 -0.88
N ASP A 171 13.70 -9.36 -0.24
CA ASP A 171 13.53 -10.63 -0.93
C ASP A 171 12.34 -10.58 -1.91
N LEU A 172 11.25 -9.86 -1.58
CA LEU A 172 10.14 -9.61 -2.51
C LEU A 172 10.56 -8.75 -3.70
N MET A 173 11.38 -7.72 -3.47
CA MET A 173 11.91 -6.87 -4.54
C MET A 173 12.78 -7.69 -5.49
N GLU A 174 13.68 -8.52 -4.95
CA GLU A 174 14.51 -9.42 -5.76
C GLU A 174 13.64 -10.41 -6.54
N LEU A 175 12.64 -11.01 -5.90
CA LEU A 175 11.70 -11.91 -6.58
C LEU A 175 10.96 -11.21 -7.72
N ARG A 176 10.52 -9.96 -7.53
CA ARG A 176 9.88 -9.15 -8.57
C ARG A 176 10.83 -8.90 -9.74
N ASP A 177 12.06 -8.47 -9.44
CA ASP A 177 13.02 -8.00 -10.44
C ASP A 177 13.66 -9.15 -11.24
N THR A 178 13.66 -10.36 -10.68
CA THR A 178 14.21 -11.58 -11.31
C THR A 178 13.15 -12.48 -11.94
N SER A 179 11.86 -12.27 -11.65
CA SER A 179 10.77 -13.07 -12.20
C SER A 179 10.39 -12.68 -13.63
N GLY A 180 9.96 -13.68 -14.41
CA GLY A 180 9.30 -13.44 -15.69
C GLY A 180 7.92 -12.82 -15.53
N ALA A 181 7.35 -12.33 -16.63
CA ALA A 181 5.97 -11.82 -16.69
C ALA A 181 4.92 -12.92 -16.94
N ASP A 182 5.26 -14.19 -16.70
CA ASP A 182 4.34 -15.32 -16.83
C ASP A 182 3.41 -15.48 -15.63
N ASP A 183 2.29 -16.17 -15.85
CA ASP A 183 1.22 -16.34 -14.85
C ASP A 183 1.72 -17.02 -13.57
N ASP A 184 2.66 -17.98 -13.67
CA ASP A 184 3.20 -18.70 -12.53
C ASP A 184 4.10 -17.79 -11.68
N SER A 185 4.97 -17.00 -12.32
CA SER A 185 5.77 -15.97 -11.66
C SER A 185 4.91 -14.91 -10.98
N LEU A 186 3.85 -14.42 -11.64
CA LEU A 186 2.92 -13.46 -11.04
C LEU A 186 2.17 -14.05 -9.85
N ALA A 187 1.74 -15.31 -9.92
CA ALA A 187 1.09 -16.00 -8.81
C ALA A 187 2.04 -16.16 -7.61
N LYS A 188 3.30 -16.55 -7.86
CA LYS A 188 4.34 -16.65 -6.81
C LYS A 188 4.57 -15.31 -6.12
N LEU A 189 4.76 -14.23 -6.89
CA LEU A 189 4.98 -12.90 -6.34
C LEU A 189 3.79 -12.45 -5.47
N ARG A 190 2.56 -12.71 -5.90
CA ARG A 190 1.34 -12.37 -5.13
C ARG A 190 1.25 -13.14 -3.81
N ASN A 191 1.56 -14.43 -3.84
CA ASN A 191 1.54 -15.25 -2.63
C ASN A 191 2.63 -14.83 -1.64
N ALA A 192 3.84 -14.54 -2.15
CA ALA A 192 4.93 -14.05 -1.32
C ALA A 192 4.59 -12.68 -0.69
N LYS A 193 4.03 -11.76 -1.47
CA LYS A 193 3.56 -10.45 -0.97
C LYS A 193 2.49 -10.60 0.10
N ALA A 194 1.48 -11.45 -0.13
CA ALA A 194 0.42 -11.69 0.85
C ALA A 194 0.95 -12.32 2.15
N ALA A 195 1.93 -13.22 2.07
CA ALA A 195 2.57 -13.80 3.24
C ALA A 195 3.36 -12.74 4.04
N TRP A 196 4.08 -11.86 3.35
CA TRP A 196 4.80 -10.75 3.98
C TRP A 196 3.84 -9.76 4.65
N GLU A 197 2.75 -9.36 3.97
CA GLU A 197 1.70 -8.49 4.55
C GLU A 197 1.06 -9.13 5.78
N GLY A 198 0.81 -10.45 5.75
CA GLY A 198 0.31 -11.20 6.90
C GLY A 198 1.28 -11.17 8.09
N ASN A 199 2.58 -11.31 7.84
CA ASN A 199 3.61 -11.22 8.88
C ASN A 199 3.78 -9.79 9.42
N LEU A 200 3.67 -8.78 8.54
CA LEU A 200 3.74 -7.36 8.89
C LEU A 200 2.65 -6.98 9.89
N LEU A 201 1.43 -7.48 9.71
CA LEU A 201 0.28 -7.19 10.56
C LEU A 201 0.14 -8.13 11.77
N GLN A 202 1.06 -9.09 11.93
CA GLN A 202 1.16 -9.92 13.11
C GLN A 202 2.17 -9.31 14.09
N ILE A 203 1.66 -8.79 15.21
CA ILE A 203 2.50 -8.28 16.29
C ILE A 203 2.89 -9.43 17.20
N ASP A 204 4.18 -9.77 17.22
CA ASP A 204 4.75 -10.67 18.21
C ASP A 204 5.44 -9.83 19.27
N LEU A 205 4.64 -9.33 20.21
CA LEU A 205 5.16 -8.72 21.43
C LEU A 205 5.65 -9.87 22.29
N GLY A 206 6.95 -10.14 22.28
CA GLY A 206 7.55 -11.24 23.02
C GLY A 206 7.00 -11.30 24.45
N ASP A 207 6.56 -12.49 24.85
CA ASP A 207 6.03 -12.79 26.18
C ASP A 207 7.00 -12.27 27.25
N SER A 208 6.70 -11.12 27.85
CA SER A 208 7.36 -10.66 29.07
C SER A 208 6.73 -11.37 30.26
N SER A 209 6.66 -12.71 30.19
CA SER A 209 6.48 -13.55 31.37
C SER A 209 7.84 -13.68 32.06
N ALA A 210 8.29 -12.57 32.67
CA ALA A 210 9.33 -12.65 33.68
C ALA A 210 8.80 -13.53 34.83
N PRO A 211 9.46 -14.64 35.21
CA PRO A 211 9.18 -15.21 36.51
C PRO A 211 9.67 -14.20 37.54
N LYS A 212 8.73 -13.58 38.27
CA LYS A 212 9.04 -13.07 39.61
C LYS A 212 9.55 -14.26 40.42
N GLN A 213 10.87 -14.38 40.56
CA GLN A 213 11.42 -15.05 41.72
C GLN A 213 11.28 -14.05 42.86
N ASP A 214 10.18 -14.21 43.59
CA ASP A 214 9.93 -13.56 44.85
C ASP A 214 11.07 -13.90 45.83
N ASP A 215 11.60 -12.86 46.45
CA ASP A 215 12.47 -12.95 47.59
C ASP A 215 11.74 -13.60 48.78
N ALA A 216 12.33 -14.72 49.23
CA ALA A 216 12.49 -15.14 50.64
C ALA A 216 11.23 -15.62 51.41
N PRO A 217 11.37 -16.32 52.56
CA PRO A 217 12.38 -16.14 53.61
C PRO A 217 13.50 -17.19 53.64
#